data_AF-A0A417YZQ6-F1
#
_entry.id   AF-A0A417YZQ6-F1
#
_cell.length_a   1.000
_cell.length_b   1.000
_cell.length_c   1.000
_cell.angle_alpha   90.00
_cell.angle_beta   90.00
_cell.angle_gamma   90.00
#
_symmetry.space_group_name_H-M   'P 1'
#
loop_
_entity.id
_entity.type
_entity.pdbx_description
1 polymer ?
#
loop_
_entity_poly.entity_id
_entity_poly.type
_entity_poly.pdbx_seq_one_letter_code
_entity_poly.pdbx_strand_id
1 'polypeptide(L)'
;MLKFLFSRIRIEHSNVDKIHTIYRQEVGVILRKILILACFITLITISPVKAETDHSRYEFLLEDILYTFLFPLQLKAIEDYFGEIYLADFCKFVEVKTNPEQAYRYEITYQFVTYERAIMPPYHLFTLKVENKSLTDWTIKDVKVRKLGENEDYTKICRKPMITR
;
A
#
# COMPACT_ATOMS: atom_id res chain seq x y z
N MET A 1 -21.12 47.78 71.03
CA MET A 1 -21.94 46.63 70.55
C MET A 1 -22.05 46.57 69.02
N LEU A 2 -22.27 47.68 68.28
CA LEU A 2 -22.40 47.66 66.81
C LEU A 2 -21.14 47.22 66.01
N LYS A 3 -19.91 47.50 66.48
CA LYS A 3 -18.67 47.13 65.76
C LYS A 3 -18.49 45.60 65.60
N PHE A 4 -19.02 44.80 66.52
CA PHE A 4 -18.91 43.33 66.46
C PHE A 4 -19.82 42.73 65.39
N LEU A 5 -21.06 43.23 65.25
CA LEU A 5 -22.00 42.76 64.22
C LEU A 5 -21.49 43.04 62.80
N PHE A 6 -20.94 44.23 62.54
CA PHE A 6 -20.38 44.55 61.22
C PHE A 6 -19.14 43.72 60.85
N SER A 7 -18.32 43.33 61.83
CA SER A 7 -17.18 42.44 61.57
C SER A 7 -17.64 41.02 61.24
N ARG A 8 -18.69 40.53 61.91
CA ARG A 8 -19.21 39.17 61.73
C ARG A 8 -19.90 38.99 60.38
N ILE A 9 -20.73 39.96 59.97
CA ILE A 9 -21.38 39.97 58.65
C ILE A 9 -20.34 40.06 57.52
N ARG A 10 -19.27 40.85 57.69
CA ARG A 10 -18.19 40.98 56.70
C ARG A 10 -17.37 39.70 56.54
N ILE A 11 -17.16 38.95 57.63
CA ILE A 11 -16.45 37.66 57.61
C ILE A 11 -17.29 36.58 56.93
N GLU A 12 -18.60 36.52 57.20
CA GLU A 12 -19.49 35.56 56.53
C GLU A 12 -19.61 35.82 55.02
N HIS A 13 -19.78 37.08 54.61
CA HIS A 13 -19.83 37.43 53.18
C HIS A 13 -18.53 37.07 52.45
N SER A 14 -17.37 37.38 53.06
CA SER A 14 -16.06 37.03 52.51
C SER A 14 -15.82 35.52 52.41
N ASN A 15 -16.48 34.70 53.24
CA ASN A 15 -16.32 33.25 53.21
C ASN A 15 -17.22 32.62 52.13
N VAL A 16 -18.45 33.13 51.95
CA VAL A 16 -19.38 32.72 50.89
C VAL A 16 -18.83 33.07 49.51
N ASP A 17 -18.25 34.26 49.34
CA ASP A 17 -17.63 34.69 48.07
C ASP A 17 -16.40 33.84 47.71
N LYS A 18 -15.61 33.41 48.71
CA LYS A 18 -14.50 32.47 48.51
C LYS A 18 -14.97 31.07 48.10
N ILE A 19 -16.01 30.55 48.74
CA ILE A 19 -16.59 29.24 48.38
C ILE A 19 -17.16 29.27 46.97
N HIS A 20 -17.87 30.33 46.59
CA HIS A 20 -18.38 30.50 45.22
C HIS A 20 -17.27 30.58 44.18
N THR A 21 -16.15 31.21 44.52
CA THR A 21 -14.99 31.35 43.61
C THR A 21 -14.26 30.01 43.45
N ILE A 22 -14.07 29.25 44.53
CA ILE A 22 -13.46 27.91 44.51
C ILE A 22 -14.34 26.94 43.71
N TYR A 23 -15.66 26.94 43.95
CA TYR A 23 -16.59 26.08 43.23
C TYR A 23 -16.63 26.42 41.72
N ARG A 24 -16.61 27.71 41.37
CA ARG A 24 -16.52 28.17 39.97
C ARG A 24 -15.19 27.73 39.30
N GLN A 25 -14.09 27.73 40.05
CA GLN A 25 -12.78 27.35 39.55
C GLN A 25 -12.64 25.83 39.36
N GLU A 26 -13.15 25.03 40.29
CA GLU A 26 -13.17 23.56 40.17
C GLU A 26 -14.11 23.07 39.06
N VAL A 27 -15.32 23.63 38.97
CA VAL A 27 -16.28 23.30 37.90
C VAL A 27 -15.72 23.69 36.52
N GLY A 28 -15.00 24.81 36.42
CA GLY A 28 -14.32 25.22 35.18
C GLY A 28 -13.23 24.25 34.74
N VAL A 29 -12.46 23.68 35.69
CA VAL A 29 -11.43 22.68 35.38
C VAL A 29 -12.06 21.35 34.96
N ILE A 30 -13.14 20.92 35.63
CA ILE A 30 -13.87 19.69 35.28
C ILE A 30 -14.50 19.82 33.89
N LEU A 31 -15.15 20.94 33.59
CA LEU A 31 -15.78 21.19 32.29
C LEU A 31 -14.74 21.19 31.15
N ARG A 32 -13.56 21.77 31.38
CA ARG A 32 -12.46 21.78 30.39
C ARG A 32 -11.93 20.37 30.11
N LYS A 33 -11.82 19.51 31.12
CA LYS A 33 -11.40 18.10 30.95
C LYS A 33 -12.44 17.29 30.16
N ILE A 34 -13.73 17.50 30.42
CA ILE A 34 -14.83 16.85 29.68
C ILE A 34 -14.83 17.29 28.22
N LEU A 35 -14.59 18.59 27.95
CA LEU A 35 -14.54 19.13 26.59
C LEU A 35 -13.38 18.56 25.77
N ILE A 36 -12.21 18.40 26.40
CA ILE A 36 -11.05 17.74 25.78
C ILE A 36 -11.35 16.27 25.49
N LEU A 37 -11.94 15.55 26.44
CA LEU A 37 -12.31 14.14 26.26
C LEU A 37 -13.36 13.96 25.15
N ALA A 38 -14.35 14.85 25.08
CA ALA A 38 -15.35 14.86 24.01
C ALA A 38 -14.71 15.11 22.63
N CYS A 39 -13.76 16.04 22.53
CA CYS A 39 -12.98 16.25 21.30
C CYS A 39 -12.19 15.01 20.88
N PHE A 40 -11.59 14.27 21.82
CA PHE A 40 -10.89 13.02 21.49
C PHE A 40 -11.86 11.94 21.00
N ILE A 41 -13.04 11.83 21.60
CA ILE A 41 -14.05 10.84 21.17
C ILE A 41 -14.58 11.19 19.77
N THR A 42 -14.86 12.46 19.48
CA THR A 42 -15.33 12.87 18.15
C THR A 42 -14.27 12.62 17.07
N LEU A 43 -12.99 12.89 17.34
CA LEU A 43 -11.89 12.61 16.40
C LEU A 43 -11.80 11.12 16.01
N ILE A 44 -12.06 10.21 16.95
CA ILE A 44 -12.03 8.75 16.68
C ILE A 44 -13.26 8.32 15.86
N THR A 45 -14.42 8.92 16.10
CA THR A 45 -15.68 8.51 15.43
C THR A 45 -15.90 9.12 14.04
N ILE A 46 -15.23 10.23 13.70
CA ILE A 46 -15.41 10.93 12.41
C ILE A 46 -14.48 10.39 11.32
N SER A 47 -13.57 9.47 11.63
CA SER A 47 -12.76 8.81 10.62
C SER A 47 -13.39 7.48 10.21
N PRO A 48 -14.26 7.41 9.19
CA PRO A 48 -14.39 6.18 8.44
C PRO A 48 -13.10 6.06 7.64
N VAL A 49 -12.03 5.56 8.26
CA VAL A 49 -11.01 4.86 7.48
C VAL A 49 -11.74 3.63 6.96
N LYS A 50 -12.44 3.80 5.84
CA LYS A 50 -12.64 2.74 4.88
C LYS A 50 -11.22 2.33 4.49
N ALA A 51 -10.64 1.40 5.24
CA ALA A 51 -9.62 0.53 4.72
C ALA A 51 -10.34 -0.27 3.62
N GLU A 52 -10.40 0.34 2.44
CA GLU A 52 -10.70 -0.36 1.21
C GLU A 52 -9.67 -1.48 1.17
N THR A 53 -10.13 -2.72 1.33
CA THR A 53 -9.25 -3.85 1.60
C THR A 53 -8.19 -3.90 0.51
N ASP A 54 -6.95 -3.64 0.93
CA ASP A 54 -5.70 -3.44 0.19
C ASP A 54 -5.24 -4.70 -0.60
N HIS A 55 -6.17 -5.62 -0.86
CA HIS A 55 -5.89 -6.94 -1.42
C HIS A 55 -5.31 -6.83 -2.83
N SER A 56 -5.89 -5.98 -3.67
CA SER A 56 -5.38 -5.76 -5.03
C SER A 56 -3.98 -5.14 -4.99
N ARG A 57 -3.76 -4.12 -4.17
CA ARG A 57 -2.44 -3.47 -4.03
C ARG A 57 -1.38 -4.44 -3.52
N TYR A 58 -1.73 -5.28 -2.54
CA TYR A 58 -0.84 -6.31 -2.04
C TYR A 58 -0.46 -7.32 -3.13
N GLU A 59 -1.43 -7.75 -3.95
CA GLU A 59 -1.17 -8.59 -5.11
C GLU A 59 -0.24 -7.90 -6.12
N PHE A 60 -0.50 -6.64 -6.48
CA PHE A 60 0.38 -5.85 -7.37
C PHE A 60 1.81 -5.80 -6.84
N LEU A 61 1.99 -5.54 -5.55
CA LEU A 61 3.30 -5.48 -4.90
C LEU A 61 4.01 -6.83 -4.95
N LEU A 62 3.30 -7.92 -4.66
CA LEU A 62 3.88 -9.27 -4.72
C LEU A 62 4.31 -9.62 -6.14
N GLU A 63 3.50 -9.26 -7.14
CA GLU A 63 3.86 -9.46 -8.55
C GLU A 63 5.12 -8.69 -8.94
N ASP A 64 5.25 -7.43 -8.52
CA ASP A 64 6.43 -6.60 -8.82
C ASP A 64 7.70 -7.14 -8.15
N ILE A 65 7.58 -7.63 -6.91
CA ILE A 65 8.67 -8.29 -6.19
C ILE A 65 9.09 -9.56 -6.92
N LEU A 66 8.15 -10.43 -7.27
CA LEU A 66 8.44 -11.65 -8.03
C LEU A 66 9.08 -11.35 -9.38
N TYR A 67 8.54 -10.36 -10.10
CA TYR A 67 9.08 -9.93 -11.38
C TYR A 67 10.54 -9.46 -11.28
N THR A 68 10.89 -8.73 -10.21
CA THR A 68 12.27 -8.31 -9.95
C THR A 68 13.24 -9.49 -9.88
N PHE A 69 12.84 -10.61 -9.28
CA PHE A 69 13.65 -11.83 -9.23
C PHE A 69 13.77 -12.53 -10.59
N LEU A 70 12.74 -12.43 -11.42
CA LEU A 70 12.69 -13.09 -12.74
C LEU A 70 13.30 -12.23 -13.86
N PHE A 71 13.52 -10.93 -13.62
CA PHE A 71 14.03 -10.00 -14.61
C PHE A 71 15.36 -10.42 -15.29
N PRO A 72 16.36 -11.01 -14.59
CA PRO A 72 17.57 -11.50 -15.24
C PRO A 72 17.30 -12.60 -16.28
N LEU A 73 16.32 -13.48 -16.03
CA LEU A 73 15.94 -14.52 -17.00
C LEU A 73 15.23 -13.94 -18.21
N GLN A 74 14.44 -12.87 -18.01
CA GLN A 74 13.85 -12.12 -19.10
C GLN A 74 14.91 -11.47 -19.98
N LEU A 75 15.90 -10.77 -19.40
CA LEU A 75 16.98 -10.15 -20.16
C LEU A 75 17.72 -11.19 -21.00
N LYS A 76 18.02 -12.35 -20.40
CA LYS A 76 18.63 -13.47 -21.13
C LYS A 76 17.76 -13.95 -22.28
N ALA A 77 16.46 -14.14 -22.09
CA ALA A 77 15.57 -14.59 -23.16
C ALA A 77 15.44 -13.57 -24.31
N ILE A 78 15.51 -12.27 -23.99
CA ILE A 78 15.50 -11.19 -24.98
C ILE A 78 16.81 -11.23 -25.79
N GLU A 79 17.95 -11.28 -25.11
CA GLU A 79 19.27 -11.34 -25.74
C GLU A 79 19.44 -12.61 -26.59
N ASP A 80 19.01 -13.77 -26.09
CA ASP A 80 19.05 -15.04 -26.83
C ASP A 80 18.18 -14.98 -28.11
N TYR A 81 17.08 -14.23 -28.10
CA TYR A 81 16.17 -14.12 -29.25
C TYR A 81 16.61 -13.07 -30.28
N PHE A 82 17.03 -11.88 -29.84
CA PHE A 82 17.38 -10.77 -30.73
C PHE A 82 18.88 -10.66 -31.03
N GLY A 83 19.74 -11.28 -30.22
CA GLY A 83 21.19 -11.07 -30.23
C GLY A 83 21.63 -9.81 -29.47
N GLU A 84 20.70 -9.03 -28.92
CA GLU A 84 20.96 -7.85 -28.09
C GLU A 84 19.80 -7.59 -27.12
N ILE A 85 20.03 -6.71 -26.14
CA ILE A 85 19.02 -6.38 -25.12
C ILE A 85 18.09 -5.27 -25.63
N TYR A 86 16.79 -5.52 -25.54
CA TYR A 86 15.72 -4.54 -25.78
C TYR A 86 15.02 -4.11 -24.49
N LEU A 87 14.39 -2.94 -24.55
CA LEU A 87 13.47 -2.48 -23.51
C LEU A 87 12.30 -3.46 -23.41
N ALA A 88 11.88 -3.75 -22.19
CA ALA A 88 10.78 -4.67 -21.92
C ALA A 88 9.98 -4.25 -20.70
N ASP A 89 8.69 -4.56 -20.73
CA ASP A 89 7.76 -4.27 -19.63
C ASP A 89 6.95 -5.52 -19.26
N PHE A 90 6.75 -5.69 -17.97
CA PHE A 90 6.00 -6.83 -17.43
C PHE A 90 4.52 -6.72 -17.78
N CYS A 91 3.93 -7.81 -18.23
CA CYS A 91 2.51 -7.85 -18.58
C CYS A 91 1.66 -8.49 -17.49
N LYS A 92 1.93 -9.76 -17.17
CA LYS A 92 1.19 -10.54 -16.16
C LYS A 92 1.85 -11.89 -15.89
N PHE A 93 1.52 -12.46 -14.74
CA PHE A 93 1.65 -13.89 -14.53
C PHE A 93 0.48 -14.60 -15.23
N VAL A 94 0.80 -15.66 -15.97
CA VAL A 94 -0.19 -16.54 -16.62
C VAL A 94 -0.52 -17.70 -15.69
N GLU A 95 0.50 -18.25 -15.03
CA GLU A 95 0.34 -19.41 -14.16
C GLU A 95 1.47 -19.45 -13.12
N VAL A 96 1.13 -19.80 -11.88
CA VAL A 96 2.08 -20.11 -10.82
C VAL A 96 1.70 -21.48 -10.26
N LYS A 97 2.56 -22.48 -10.49
CA LYS A 97 2.40 -23.83 -9.95
C LYS A 97 3.38 -24.04 -8.81
N THR A 98 2.91 -24.67 -7.75
CA THR A 98 3.75 -25.18 -6.66
C THR A 98 3.71 -26.70 -6.65
N ASN A 99 4.81 -27.32 -6.25
CA ASN A 99 4.79 -28.75 -5.93
C ASN A 99 4.56 -28.91 -4.41
N PRO A 100 3.44 -29.51 -3.97
CA PRO A 100 3.16 -29.66 -2.54
C PRO A 100 4.17 -30.57 -1.82
N GLU A 101 4.82 -31.49 -2.54
CA GLU A 101 5.82 -32.40 -1.97
C GLU A 101 7.22 -31.78 -1.87
N GLN A 102 7.46 -30.65 -2.55
CA GLN A 102 8.75 -29.99 -2.58
C GLN A 102 8.60 -28.52 -2.17
N ALA A 103 8.83 -28.25 -0.90
CA ALA A 103 8.76 -26.91 -0.35
C ALA A 103 9.62 -25.93 -1.18
N TYR A 104 9.05 -24.76 -1.45
CA TYR A 104 9.69 -23.66 -2.19
C TYR A 104 10.09 -23.99 -3.63
N ARG A 105 9.39 -24.94 -4.27
CA ARG A 105 9.50 -25.21 -5.71
C ARG A 105 8.31 -24.65 -6.46
N TYR A 106 8.63 -23.79 -7.42
CA TYR A 106 7.72 -23.02 -8.22
C TYR A 106 8.05 -23.26 -9.69
N GLU A 107 6.98 -23.41 -10.47
CA GLU A 107 7.01 -23.30 -11.91
C GLU A 107 6.11 -22.12 -12.28
N ILE A 108 6.70 -21.10 -12.89
CA ILE A 108 6.02 -19.83 -13.18
C ILE A 108 5.99 -19.64 -14.69
N THR A 109 4.80 -19.35 -15.21
CA THR A 109 4.62 -18.86 -16.58
C THR A 109 4.20 -17.41 -16.53
N TYR A 110 4.95 -16.53 -17.18
CA TYR A 110 4.66 -15.09 -17.21
C TYR A 110 4.88 -14.50 -18.58
N GLN A 111 4.29 -13.32 -18.80
CA GLN A 111 4.34 -12.59 -20.04
C GLN A 111 4.95 -11.20 -19.85
N PHE A 112 5.70 -10.76 -20.84
CA PHE A 112 6.22 -9.40 -20.96
C PHE A 112 6.25 -9.00 -22.44
N VAL A 113 6.26 -7.70 -22.68
CA VAL A 113 6.39 -7.15 -24.03
C VAL A 113 7.73 -6.47 -24.22
N THR A 114 8.21 -6.42 -25.45
CA THR A 114 9.42 -5.66 -25.81
C THR A 114 9.09 -4.45 -26.67
N TYR A 115 9.96 -3.45 -26.60
CA TYR A 115 9.89 -2.19 -27.34
C TYR A 115 11.15 -2.02 -28.16
N GLU A 116 11.02 -1.68 -29.44
CA GLU A 116 12.19 -1.40 -30.28
C GLU A 116 12.92 -0.16 -29.77
N ARG A 117 12.15 0.84 -29.31
CA ARG A 117 12.62 2.10 -28.73
C ARG A 117 11.61 2.62 -27.71
N ALA A 118 12.03 3.48 -26.79
CA ALA A 118 11.20 3.96 -25.67
C ALA A 118 9.86 4.64 -26.05
N ILE A 119 9.72 5.16 -27.27
CA ILE A 119 8.54 5.90 -27.74
C ILE A 119 7.68 5.04 -28.70
N MET A 120 8.18 3.88 -29.12
CA MET A 120 7.47 2.99 -30.05
C MET A 120 6.44 2.14 -29.31
N PRO A 121 5.37 1.68 -29.97
CA PRO A 121 4.51 0.66 -29.40
C PRO A 121 5.28 -0.65 -29.18
N PRO A 122 4.80 -1.52 -28.26
CA PRO A 122 5.41 -2.83 -28.08
C PRO A 122 5.23 -3.68 -29.34
N TYR A 123 6.21 -4.53 -29.64
CA TYR A 123 6.26 -5.25 -30.92
C TYR A 123 6.35 -6.77 -30.80
N HIS A 124 6.82 -7.31 -29.67
CA HIS A 124 6.71 -8.74 -29.36
C HIS A 124 6.10 -8.97 -27.98
N LEU A 125 5.32 -10.04 -27.86
CA LEU A 125 4.88 -10.64 -26.62
C LEU A 125 5.70 -11.90 -26.38
N PHE A 126 6.45 -11.90 -25.29
CA PHE A 126 7.15 -13.06 -24.77
C PHE A 126 6.27 -13.77 -23.75
N THR A 127 6.27 -15.10 -23.78
CA THR A 127 5.76 -15.96 -22.72
C THR A 127 6.91 -16.84 -22.26
N LEU A 128 7.37 -16.62 -21.04
CA LEU A 128 8.45 -17.37 -20.42
C LEU A 128 7.87 -18.34 -19.40
N LYS A 129 8.35 -19.57 -19.46
CA LYS A 129 8.16 -20.56 -18.42
C LYS A 129 9.47 -20.78 -17.70
N VAL A 130 9.48 -20.59 -16.40
CA VAL A 130 10.66 -20.71 -15.55
C VAL A 130 10.37 -21.65 -14.38
N GLU A 131 11.40 -22.29 -13.87
CA GLU A 131 11.33 -23.07 -12.64
C GLU A 131 12.51 -22.74 -11.75
N ASN A 132 12.33 -22.97 -10.44
CA ASN A 132 13.42 -22.80 -9.50
C ASN A 132 13.90 -24.13 -8.92
N LYS A 133 15.22 -24.25 -8.81
CA LYS A 133 15.88 -25.33 -8.08
C LYS A 133 16.22 -24.98 -6.64
N SER A 134 16.17 -23.70 -6.30
CA SER A 134 16.28 -23.17 -4.94
C SER A 134 15.65 -21.77 -4.93
N LEU A 135 15.66 -21.06 -3.80
CA LEU A 135 15.10 -19.70 -3.75
C LEU A 135 15.76 -18.73 -4.75
N THR A 136 17.02 -18.95 -5.09
CA THR A 136 17.81 -18.06 -5.96
C THR A 136 18.22 -18.68 -7.30
N ASP A 137 18.11 -20.00 -7.45
CA ASP A 137 18.49 -20.71 -8.68
C ASP A 137 17.26 -20.91 -9.57
N TRP A 138 17.03 -19.95 -10.46
CA TRP A 138 15.94 -19.98 -11.43
C TRP A 138 16.46 -20.32 -12.83
N THR A 139 15.69 -21.11 -13.57
CA THR A 139 16.05 -21.57 -14.91
C THR A 139 14.88 -21.44 -15.87
N ILE A 140 15.17 -21.13 -17.13
CA ILE A 140 14.18 -21.05 -18.20
C ILE A 140 13.89 -22.46 -18.71
N LYS A 141 12.61 -22.81 -18.82
CA LYS A 141 12.11 -24.10 -19.30
C LYS A 141 11.50 -24.01 -20.69
N ASP A 142 10.84 -22.90 -21.01
CA ASP A 142 10.22 -22.65 -22.30
C ASP A 142 10.21 -21.15 -22.61
N VAL A 143 10.41 -20.80 -23.87
CA VAL A 143 10.33 -19.43 -24.38
C VAL A 143 9.45 -19.45 -25.62
N LYS A 144 8.35 -18.72 -25.57
CA LYS A 144 7.46 -18.50 -26.73
C LYS A 144 7.42 -17.02 -27.04
N VAL A 145 7.66 -16.70 -28.30
CA VAL A 145 7.66 -15.31 -28.80
C VAL A 145 6.61 -15.18 -29.89
N ARG A 146 5.78 -14.15 -29.78
CA ARG A 146 4.79 -13.80 -30.79
C ARG A 146 4.92 -12.32 -31.14
N LYS A 147 4.98 -12.01 -32.43
CA LYS A 147 4.89 -10.62 -32.90
C LYS A 147 3.48 -10.08 -32.65
N LEU A 148 3.39 -8.88 -32.08
CA LEU A 148 2.13 -8.18 -31.90
C LEU A 148 1.68 -7.58 -33.24
N GLY A 149 0.39 -7.68 -33.55
CA GLY A 149 -0.17 -7.04 -34.74
C GLY A 149 -0.22 -5.52 -34.59
N GLU A 150 -0.10 -4.77 -35.70
CA GLU A 150 -0.12 -3.29 -35.67
C GLU A 150 -1.42 -2.72 -35.05
N ASN A 151 -2.54 -3.43 -35.22
CA ASN A 151 -3.85 -3.04 -34.68
C ASN A 151 -4.21 -3.78 -33.39
N GLU A 152 -3.28 -4.55 -32.84
CA GLU A 152 -3.52 -5.31 -31.62
C GLU A 152 -3.36 -4.41 -30.40
N ASP A 153 -4.45 -4.26 -29.64
CA ASP A 153 -4.44 -3.46 -28.43
C ASP A 153 -3.72 -4.20 -27.29
N TYR A 154 -2.43 -3.91 -27.14
CA TYR A 154 -1.59 -4.52 -26.10
C TYR A 154 -2.06 -4.18 -24.68
N THR A 155 -2.84 -3.11 -24.48
CA THR A 155 -3.37 -2.74 -23.15
C THR A 155 -4.44 -3.72 -22.65
N LYS A 156 -5.00 -4.54 -23.55
CA LYS A 156 -5.86 -5.67 -23.19
C LYS A 156 -5.08 -6.94 -22.84
N ILE A 157 -3.81 -7.00 -23.23
CA ILE A 157 -2.92 -8.15 -23.00
C ILE A 157 -2.17 -7.98 -21.68
N CYS A 158 -1.61 -6.79 -21.50
CA CYS A 158 -0.74 -6.40 -20.39
C CYS A 158 -1.51 -5.51 -19.42
N ARG A 159 -1.34 -5.75 -18.12
CA ARG A 159 -1.96 -4.91 -17.09
C ARG A 159 -1.35 -3.51 -17.14
N LYS A 160 -2.14 -2.48 -16.80
CA LYS A 160 -1.61 -1.12 -16.67
C LYS A 160 -0.74 -1.01 -15.41
N PRO A 161 0.45 -0.39 -15.46
CA PRO A 161 1.28 -0.21 -14.27
C PRO A 161 0.53 0.62 -13.22
N MET A 162 0.66 0.20 -11.95
CA MET A 162 0.03 0.88 -10.83
C MET A 162 0.86 2.12 -10.46
N ILE A 163 0.43 3.30 -10.89
CA ILE A 163 1.10 4.56 -10.53
C ILE A 163 0.58 5.00 -9.16
N THR A 164 1.38 4.78 -8.10
CA THR A 164 1.10 5.38 -6.79
C THR A 164 1.48 6.86 -6.83
N ARG A 165 0.50 7.75 -6.61
CA ARG A 165 0.72 9.19 -6.43
C ARG A 165 1.11 9.52 -5.00
#